data_AF-A0A8J7K235-F1
#
_entry.id   AF-A0A8J7K235-F1
#
_cell.length_a   1.000
_cell.length_b   1.000
_cell.length_c   1.000
_cell.angle_alpha   90.00
_cell.angle_beta   90.00
_cell.angle_gamma   90.00
#
_symmetry.space_group_name_H-M   'P 1'
#
loop_
_entity.id
_entity.type
_entity.pdbx_description
1 polymer ?
#
loop_
_entity_poly.entity_id
_entity_poly.type
_entity_poly.pdbx_seq_one_letter_code
_entity_poly.pdbx_strand_id
1 'polypeptide(L)'
;MGEKGAGKTSHLLHWKQQTGGVYYYCQPGWKRCSLPPVAKIVYWDEANRIPLPLLLTSLLRSRCINATIVAGTHDNLAEFASLFGFEIKNITLSTLCVENLLQWVKKLIEAERLSPSIPISLELTTDNAREIVAESQGSWRKAATYLHIWVARIAKDS
;
A
#
# COMPACT_ATOMS: atom_id res chain seq x y z
N MET A 1 -1.51 8.37 1.29
CA MET A 1 -2.68 8.22 2.19
C MET A 1 -3.68 7.26 1.57
N GLY A 2 -4.58 6.69 2.37
CA GLY A 2 -5.62 5.77 1.91
C GLY A 2 -6.07 4.81 3.00
N GLU A 3 -7.20 4.15 2.79
CA GLU A 3 -7.81 3.22 3.75
C GLU A 3 -6.96 1.96 4.02
N LYS A 4 -7.43 1.13 4.96
CA LYS A 4 -6.72 -0.10 5.36
C LYS A 4 -6.79 -1.12 4.22
N GLY A 5 -5.63 -1.57 3.78
CA GLY A 5 -5.52 -2.48 2.63
C GLY A 5 -5.62 -1.79 1.27
N ALA A 6 -5.48 -0.46 1.20
CA ALA A 6 -5.38 0.29 -0.07
C ALA A 6 -4.04 0.07 -0.83
N GLY A 7 -3.13 -0.78 -0.33
CA GLY A 7 -1.84 -1.04 -1.00
C GLY A 7 -0.71 -0.08 -0.62
N LYS A 8 -0.86 0.76 0.41
CA LYS A 8 0.18 1.71 0.87
C LYS A 8 1.54 1.04 1.09
N THR A 9 1.58 -0.04 1.87
CA THR A 9 2.80 -0.83 2.13
C THR A 9 3.44 -1.33 0.83
N SER A 10 2.63 -1.86 -0.11
CA SER A 10 3.13 -2.35 -1.40
C SER A 10 3.78 -1.23 -2.21
N HIS A 11 3.20 -0.04 -2.24
CA HIS A 11 3.80 1.14 -2.87
C HIS A 11 5.11 1.57 -2.20
N LEU A 12 5.16 1.61 -0.86
CA LEU A 12 6.40 1.94 -0.15
C LEU A 12 7.53 0.96 -0.46
N LEU A 13 7.22 -0.34 -0.44
CA LEU A 13 8.20 -1.38 -0.74
C LEU A 13 8.67 -1.32 -2.20
N HIS A 14 7.76 -1.05 -3.14
CA HIS A 14 8.09 -0.88 -4.55
C HIS A 14 9.05 0.31 -4.76
N TRP A 15 8.73 1.48 -4.19
CA TRP A 15 9.64 2.63 -4.30
C TRP A 15 10.98 2.41 -3.62
N LYS A 16 11.00 1.74 -2.46
CA LYS A 16 12.24 1.35 -1.79
C LYS A 16 13.08 0.43 -2.67
N GLN A 17 12.48 -0.53 -3.37
CA GLN A 17 13.20 -1.39 -4.31
C GLN A 17 13.83 -0.57 -5.45
N GLN A 18 13.15 0.47 -5.93
CA GLN A 18 13.64 1.31 -7.03
C GLN A 18 14.72 2.32 -6.61
N THR A 19 14.62 2.87 -5.40
CA THR A 19 15.43 4.04 -4.98
C THR A 19 16.31 3.78 -3.76
N GLY A 20 16.26 2.57 -3.19
CA GLY A 20 17.00 2.19 -1.99
C GLY A 20 16.38 2.75 -0.71
N GLY A 21 17.20 3.01 0.31
CA GLY A 21 16.78 3.68 1.55
C GLY A 21 16.31 2.75 2.68
N VAL A 22 16.04 3.35 3.83
CA VAL A 22 15.71 2.64 5.07
C VAL A 22 14.20 2.46 5.18
N TYR A 23 13.74 1.24 5.39
CA TYR A 23 12.33 0.95 5.66
C TYR A 23 12.11 0.75 7.15
N TYR A 24 11.09 1.42 7.69
CA TYR A 24 10.68 1.33 9.08
C TYR A 24 9.18 1.09 9.16
N TYR A 25 8.80 -0.02 9.77
CA TYR A 25 7.42 -0.33 10.10
C TYR A 25 7.13 0.03 11.55
N CYS A 26 6.19 0.96 11.78
CA CYS A 26 5.79 1.33 13.13
C CYS A 26 4.90 0.24 13.75
N GLN A 27 5.53 -0.60 14.59
CA GLN A 27 4.83 -1.68 15.28
C GLN A 27 3.80 -1.13 16.29
N PRO A 28 2.66 -1.81 16.48
CA PRO A 28 1.70 -1.43 17.52
C PRO A 28 2.23 -1.71 18.93
N GLY A 29 1.56 -1.16 19.95
CA GLY A 29 1.91 -1.34 21.37
C GLY A 29 3.16 -0.57 21.79
N TRP A 30 3.87 -1.04 22.83
CA TRP A 30 5.06 -0.38 23.39
C TRP A 30 6.20 -0.20 22.40
N LYS A 31 6.29 -1.07 21.40
CA LYS A 31 7.33 -1.00 20.37
C LYS A 31 7.21 0.22 19.47
N ARG A 32 6.07 0.92 19.46
CA ARG A 32 5.93 2.22 18.77
C ARG A 32 6.72 3.35 19.42
N CYS A 33 7.17 3.15 20.67
CA CYS A 33 7.94 4.14 21.42
C CYS A 33 9.43 4.15 21.05
N SER A 34 9.86 3.41 20.03
CA SER A 34 11.19 3.56 19.44
C SER A 34 11.24 4.77 18.52
N LEU A 35 12.33 5.54 18.64
CA LEU A 35 12.56 6.70 17.78
C LEU A 35 12.69 6.24 16.31
N PRO A 36 11.88 6.76 15.37
CA PRO A 36 11.96 6.39 13.97
C PRO A 36 13.36 6.67 13.40
N PRO A 37 13.92 5.76 12.58
CA PRO A 37 15.23 5.97 11.97
C PRO A 37 15.20 7.14 11.00
N VAL A 38 16.36 7.77 10.84
CA VAL A 38 16.58 8.92 9.97
C VAL A 38 17.71 8.58 9.01
N ALA A 39 17.48 8.78 7.71
CA ALA A 39 18.42 8.51 6.63
C ALA A 39 18.12 9.45 5.45
N LYS A 40 19.02 9.53 4.47
CA LYS A 40 18.80 10.37 3.26
C LYS A 40 17.48 10.06 2.56
N ILE A 41 17.08 8.79 2.52
CA ILE A 41 15.75 8.36 2.06
C ILE A 41 15.23 7.35 3.08
N VAL A 42 14.03 7.61 3.61
CA VAL A 42 13.39 6.73 4.59
C VAL A 42 11.91 6.52 4.28
N TYR A 43 11.44 5.29 4.49
CA TYR A 43 10.06 4.88 4.30
C TYR A 43 9.48 4.53 5.66
N TRP A 44 8.48 5.30 6.10
CA TRP A 44 7.77 5.05 7.35
C TRP A 44 6.40 4.45 7.04
N ASP A 45 6.19 3.19 7.40
CA ASP A 45 4.91 2.54 7.27
C ASP A 45 4.14 2.59 8.59
N GLU A 46 2.82 2.72 8.50
CA GLU A 46 1.91 2.99 9.63
C GLU A 46 2.35 4.20 10.46
N ALA A 47 2.79 5.27 9.78
CA ALA A 47 3.43 6.43 10.42
C ALA A 47 2.50 7.19 11.39
N ASN A 48 1.17 7.08 11.23
CA ASN A 48 0.19 7.61 12.18
C ASN A 48 0.29 7.00 13.59
N ARG A 49 0.99 5.87 13.74
CA ARG A 49 1.20 5.24 15.05
C ARG A 49 2.37 5.83 15.83
N ILE A 50 3.23 6.62 15.17
CA ILE A 50 4.41 7.21 15.80
C ILE A 50 3.93 8.26 16.81
N PRO A 51 4.30 8.14 18.10
CA PRO A 51 3.98 9.17 19.09
C PRO A 51 4.50 10.54 18.66
N LEU A 52 3.68 11.58 18.81
CA LEU A 52 3.99 12.93 18.33
C LEU A 52 5.39 13.42 18.76
N PRO A 53 5.85 13.28 20.03
CA PRO A 53 7.18 13.73 20.41
C PRO A 53 8.31 13.05 19.63
N LEU A 54 8.16 11.75 19.32
CA LEU A 54 9.12 10.99 18.53
C LEU A 54 9.06 11.39 17.05
N LEU A 55 7.86 11.64 16.53
CA LEU A 55 7.67 12.13 15.16
C LEU A 55 8.36 13.49 14.97
N LEU A 56 8.11 14.46 15.85
CA LEU A 56 8.70 15.79 15.79
C LEU A 56 10.24 15.71 15.88
N THR A 57 10.76 14.88 16.79
CA THR A 57 12.20 14.66 16.94
C THR A 57 12.82 14.08 15.66
N SER A 58 12.20 13.08 15.06
CA SER A 58 12.70 12.48 13.82
C SER A 58 12.55 13.41 12.60
N LEU A 59 11.50 14.23 12.51
CA LEU A 59 11.36 15.25 11.46
C LEU A 59 12.46 16.30 11.55
N LEU A 60 12.75 16.81 12.75
CA LEU A 60 13.84 17.77 12.96
C LEU A 60 15.20 17.18 12.54
N ARG A 61 15.50 15.96 12.98
CA ARG A 61 16.74 15.24 12.62
C ARG A 61 16.83 15.00 11.11
N SER A 62 15.73 14.63 10.47
CA SER A 62 15.65 14.44 9.02
C SER A 62 15.90 15.74 8.26
N ARG A 63 15.40 16.87 8.78
CA ARG A 63 15.63 18.20 8.17
C ARG A 63 17.10 18.58 8.17
N CYS A 64 17.84 18.28 9.24
CA CYS A 64 19.27 18.56 9.36
C CYS A 64 20.13 17.84 8.31
N ILE A 65 19.64 16.72 7.75
CA ILE A 65 20.36 15.95 6.74
C ILE A 65 19.73 16.07 5.34
N ASN A 66 18.77 16.98 5.15
CA ASN A 66 17.99 17.12 3.91
C ASN A 66 17.41 15.78 3.43
N ALA A 67 16.78 15.02 4.34
CA ALA A 67 16.20 13.72 4.02
C ALA A 67 14.94 13.82 3.15
N THR A 68 14.67 12.76 2.41
CA THR A 68 13.37 12.47 1.80
C THR A 68 12.64 11.43 2.65
N ILE A 69 11.42 11.75 3.09
CA ILE A 69 10.57 10.85 3.88
C ILE A 69 9.37 10.45 3.04
N VAL A 70 9.12 9.15 2.93
CA VAL A 70 7.93 8.61 2.29
C VAL A 70 7.09 7.89 3.33
N ALA A 71 5.92 8.44 3.64
CA ALA A 71 5.08 7.94 4.74
C ALA A 71 3.80 7.25 4.24
N GLY A 72 3.61 6.00 4.65
CA GLY A 72 2.34 5.29 4.59
C GLY A 72 1.54 5.59 5.86
N THR A 73 0.49 6.40 5.73
CA THR A 73 -0.32 6.85 6.86
C THR A 73 -1.80 6.89 6.51
N HIS A 74 -2.63 6.77 7.54
CA HIS A 74 -4.07 7.01 7.51
C HIS A 74 -4.40 8.48 7.77
N ASP A 75 -3.62 9.12 8.63
CA ASP A 75 -3.81 10.51 9.05
C ASP A 75 -2.93 11.46 8.23
N ASN A 76 -3.31 12.73 8.16
CA ASN A 76 -2.54 13.75 7.47
C ASN A 76 -1.32 14.16 8.31
N LEU A 77 -0.11 13.82 7.85
CA LEU A 77 1.14 14.23 8.48
C LEU A 77 1.74 15.51 7.87
N ALA A 78 1.08 16.09 6.85
CA ALA A 78 1.59 17.24 6.12
C ALA A 78 1.76 18.47 7.01
N GLU A 79 0.84 18.68 7.96
CA GLU A 79 0.88 19.83 8.88
C GLU A 79 2.15 19.81 9.74
N PHE A 80 2.49 18.65 10.32
CA PHE A 80 3.72 18.55 11.11
C PHE A 80 4.96 18.65 10.23
N ALA A 81 4.97 18.02 9.06
CA ALA A 81 6.13 18.04 8.18
C ALA A 81 6.39 19.44 7.58
N SER A 82 5.36 20.21 7.25
CA SER A 82 5.51 21.58 6.74
C SER A 82 6.10 22.52 7.79
N LEU A 83 5.78 22.35 9.07
CA LEU A 83 6.37 23.12 10.17
C LEU A 83 7.89 22.96 10.27
N PHE A 84 8.45 21.83 9.82
CA PHE A 84 9.90 21.62 9.76
C PHE A 84 10.52 21.95 8.39
N GLY A 85 9.75 22.59 7.50
CA GLY A 85 10.22 23.07 6.20
C GLY A 85 10.39 21.98 5.14
N PHE A 86 9.62 20.89 5.23
CA PHE A 86 9.56 19.90 4.15
C PHE A 86 8.59 20.34 3.05
N GLU A 87 8.96 20.09 1.79
CA GLU A 87 8.02 20.11 0.67
C GLU A 87 7.16 18.85 0.71
N ILE A 88 5.84 19.01 0.65
CA ILE A 88 4.89 17.90 0.82
C ILE A 88 4.19 17.56 -0.48
N LYS A 89 4.27 16.30 -0.87
CA LYS A 89 3.48 15.72 -1.95
C LYS A 89 2.57 14.61 -1.41
N ASN A 90 1.26 14.88 -1.44
CA ASN A 90 0.26 13.90 -1.04
C ASN A 90 -0.17 13.03 -2.23
N ILE A 91 -0.13 11.72 -2.04
CA ILE A 91 -0.68 10.74 -2.99
C ILE A 91 -1.78 9.97 -2.27
N THR A 92 -3.00 10.04 -2.80
CA THR A 92 -4.15 9.32 -2.27
C THR A 92 -4.41 8.10 -3.15
N LEU A 93 -4.40 6.92 -2.53
CA LEU A 93 -4.75 5.68 -3.23
C LEU A 93 -6.27 5.58 -3.31
N SER A 94 -6.78 5.29 -4.51
CA SER A 94 -8.20 5.14 -4.76
C SER A 94 -8.78 3.90 -4.07
N THR A 95 -10.04 4.00 -3.70
CA THR A 95 -10.84 2.88 -3.22
C THR A 95 -11.03 1.84 -4.33
N LEU A 96 -11.13 0.58 -3.93
CA LEU A 96 -11.42 -0.52 -4.85
C LEU A 96 -12.83 -0.35 -5.44
N CYS A 97 -12.95 -0.51 -6.76
CA CYS A 97 -14.19 -0.51 -7.51
C CYS A 97 -14.19 -1.66 -8.53
N VAL A 98 -15.29 -1.85 -9.26
CA VAL A 98 -15.42 -2.98 -10.19
C VAL A 98 -14.43 -2.83 -11.35
N GLU A 99 -14.31 -1.62 -11.89
CA GLU A 99 -13.51 -1.33 -13.06
C GLU A 99 -12.02 -1.56 -12.78
N ASN A 100 -11.53 -1.07 -11.64
CA ASN A 100 -10.11 -1.24 -11.29
C ASN A 100 -9.80 -2.70 -10.88
N LEU A 101 -10.76 -3.43 -10.28
CA LEU A 101 -10.62 -4.86 -10.00
C LEU A 101 -10.47 -5.67 -11.29
N LEU A 102 -11.36 -5.44 -12.27
CA LEU A 102 -11.31 -6.13 -13.57
C LEU A 102 -9.97 -5.89 -14.29
N GLN A 103 -9.51 -4.63 -14.32
CA GLN A 103 -8.21 -4.29 -14.92
C GLN A 103 -7.04 -4.95 -14.17
N TRP A 104 -7.10 -4.99 -12.84
CA TRP A 104 -6.07 -5.62 -12.04
C TRP A 104 -6.01 -7.14 -12.26
N VAL A 105 -7.15 -7.81 -12.28
CA VAL A 105 -7.24 -9.26 -12.53
C VAL A 105 -6.77 -9.61 -13.92
N LYS A 106 -7.16 -8.83 -14.94
CA LYS A 106 -6.64 -9.01 -16.31
C LYS A 106 -5.11 -8.98 -16.34
N LYS A 107 -4.50 -7.99 -15.67
CA LYS A 107 -3.03 -7.90 -15.57
C LYS A 107 -2.41 -9.08 -14.82
N LEU A 108 -3.03 -9.57 -13.74
CA LEU A 108 -2.56 -10.74 -13.02
C LEU A 108 -2.59 -12.00 -13.89
N ILE A 109 -3.69 -12.23 -14.59
CA ILE A 109 -3.87 -13.36 -15.49
C ILE A 109 -2.86 -13.31 -16.65
N GLU A 110 -2.64 -12.12 -17.21
CA GLU A 110 -1.62 -11.90 -18.25
C GLU A 110 -0.20 -12.14 -17.73
N ALA A 111 0.12 -11.72 -16.50
CA ALA A 111 1.45 -11.86 -15.91
C ALA A 111 1.80 -13.31 -15.53
N GLU A 112 0.81 -14.09 -15.09
CA GLU A 112 0.98 -15.51 -14.72
C GLU A 112 0.85 -16.47 -15.91
N ARG A 113 0.73 -15.93 -17.13
CA ARG A 113 0.61 -16.73 -18.34
C ARG A 113 1.94 -17.42 -18.66
N LEU A 114 1.92 -18.75 -18.71
CA LEU A 114 3.09 -19.56 -19.10
C LEU A 114 3.58 -19.27 -20.52
N SER A 115 2.67 -19.03 -21.47
CA SER A 115 3.02 -18.62 -22.83
C SER A 115 1.87 -17.86 -23.52
N PRO A 116 2.17 -16.81 -24.32
CA PRO A 116 1.19 -16.08 -25.13
C PRO A 116 0.40 -16.93 -26.13
N SER A 117 0.84 -18.16 -26.40
CA SER A 117 0.17 -19.08 -27.34
C SER A 117 -0.90 -19.97 -26.69
N ILE A 118 -0.91 -20.11 -25.36
CA ILE A 118 -1.88 -20.97 -24.67
C ILE A 118 -3.15 -20.16 -24.39
N PRO A 119 -4.32 -20.51 -24.96
CA PRO A 119 -5.55 -19.77 -24.71
C PRO A 119 -5.91 -19.82 -23.22
N ILE A 120 -6.27 -18.67 -22.66
CA ILE A 120 -6.72 -18.56 -21.28
C ILE A 120 -8.25 -18.50 -21.30
N SER A 121 -8.89 -19.45 -20.64
CA SER A 121 -10.34 -19.49 -20.43
C SER A 121 -10.79 -18.81 -19.14
N LEU A 122 -9.85 -18.30 -18.33
CA LEU A 122 -10.14 -17.64 -17.07
C LEU A 122 -10.42 -16.15 -17.30
N GLU A 123 -11.68 -15.75 -17.17
CA GLU A 123 -12.12 -14.36 -17.23
C GLU A 123 -13.01 -14.05 -16.03
N LEU A 124 -12.71 -12.95 -15.33
CA LEU A 124 -13.57 -12.47 -14.25
C LEU A 124 -14.72 -11.65 -14.85
N THR A 125 -15.94 -12.14 -14.70
CA THR A 125 -17.14 -11.42 -15.13
C THR A 125 -17.42 -10.22 -14.24
N THR A 126 -18.15 -9.24 -14.77
CA THR A 126 -18.56 -8.03 -14.02
C THR A 126 -19.40 -8.37 -12.79
N ASP A 127 -20.24 -9.42 -12.86
CA ASP A 127 -21.08 -9.83 -11.73
C ASP A 127 -20.26 -10.42 -10.58
N ASN A 128 -19.33 -11.33 -10.88
CA ASN A 128 -18.38 -11.86 -9.89
C ASN A 128 -17.50 -10.74 -9.31
N ALA A 129 -17.06 -9.79 -10.15
CA ALA A 129 -16.30 -8.63 -9.69
C ALA A 129 -17.12 -7.75 -8.73
N ARG A 130 -18.41 -7.52 -9.00
CA ARG A 130 -19.32 -6.79 -8.09
C ARG A 130 -19.44 -7.47 -6.73
N GLU A 131 -19.61 -8.79 -6.72
CA GLU A 131 -19.67 -9.58 -5.48
C GLU A 131 -18.37 -9.42 -4.67
N ILE A 132 -17.22 -9.62 -5.31
CA ILE A 132 -15.91 -9.49 -4.65
C ILE A 132 -15.69 -8.06 -4.11
N VAL A 133 -16.05 -7.02 -4.86
CA VAL A 133 -15.94 -5.63 -4.39
C VAL A 133 -16.81 -5.41 -3.15
N ALA A 134 -18.05 -5.89 -3.15
CA ALA A 134 -18.95 -5.76 -2.02
C ALA A 134 -18.41 -6.49 -0.77
N GLU A 135 -17.98 -7.76 -0.92
CA GLU A 135 -17.46 -8.56 0.19
C GLU A 135 -16.12 -8.05 0.73
N SER A 136 -15.30 -7.46 -0.14
CA SER A 136 -14.00 -6.91 0.23
C SER A 136 -14.05 -5.58 0.98
N GLN A 137 -15.22 -4.92 1.03
CA GLN A 137 -15.42 -3.63 1.70
C GLN A 137 -14.35 -2.60 1.30
N GLY A 138 -14.05 -2.49 0.00
CA GLY A 138 -13.08 -1.52 -0.52
C GLY A 138 -11.60 -1.90 -0.34
N SER A 139 -11.30 -3.08 0.22
CA SER A 139 -9.92 -3.49 0.55
C SER A 139 -9.30 -4.39 -0.52
N TRP A 140 -8.26 -3.91 -1.22
CA TRP A 140 -7.50 -4.71 -2.19
C TRP A 140 -6.95 -6.02 -1.61
N ARG A 141 -6.54 -6.00 -0.33
CA ARG A 141 -6.06 -7.21 0.35
C ARG A 141 -7.15 -8.27 0.50
N LYS A 142 -8.37 -7.87 0.88
CA LYS A 142 -9.50 -8.80 0.99
C LYS A 142 -9.93 -9.27 -0.41
N ALA A 143 -9.98 -8.37 -1.38
CA ALA A 143 -10.30 -8.71 -2.77
C ALA A 143 -9.36 -9.78 -3.33
N ALA A 144 -8.05 -9.69 -3.08
CA ALA A 144 -7.09 -10.73 -3.44
C ALA A 144 -7.46 -12.11 -2.87
N THR A 145 -7.93 -12.16 -1.61
CA THR A 145 -8.35 -13.40 -0.97
C THR A 145 -9.60 -13.98 -1.64
N TYR A 146 -10.59 -13.15 -1.94
CA TYR A 146 -11.81 -13.58 -2.62
C TYR A 146 -11.56 -14.01 -4.07
N LEU A 147 -10.60 -13.39 -4.77
CA LEU A 147 -10.17 -13.86 -6.09
C LEU A 147 -9.56 -15.27 -6.02
N HIS A 148 -8.73 -15.57 -5.01
CA HIS A 148 -8.22 -16.93 -4.84
C HIS A 148 -9.36 -17.93 -4.57
N ILE A 149 -10.35 -17.57 -3.76
CA ILE A 149 -11.54 -18.40 -3.52
C ILE A 149 -12.32 -18.62 -4.82
N TRP A 150 -12.53 -17.56 -5.60
CA TRP A 150 -13.22 -17.62 -6.89
C TRP A 150 -12.51 -18.56 -7.87
N VAL A 151 -11.19 -18.42 -8.05
CA VAL A 151 -10.40 -19.32 -8.91
C VAL A 151 -10.48 -20.77 -8.43
N ALA A 152 -10.39 -21.00 -7.11
CA ALA A 152 -10.49 -22.34 -6.54
C ALA A 152 -11.85 -23.01 -6.77
N ARG A 153 -12.95 -22.23 -6.78
CA ARG A 153 -14.29 -22.73 -7.12
C ARG A 153 -14.34 -23.17 -8.59
N ILE A 154 -13.87 -22.34 -9.51
CA ILE A 154 -13.80 -22.68 -10.94
C ILE A 154 -13.01 -23.98 -11.15
N ALA A 155 -11.83 -24.09 -10.53
CA ALA A 155 -10.98 -25.27 -10.69
C ALA A 155 -11.58 -26.56 -10.10
N LYS A 156 -12.47 -26.46 -9.11
CA LYS A 156 -13.19 -27.61 -8.55
C LYS A 156 -14.31 -28.10 -9.46
N ASP A 157 -14.95 -27.17 -10.17
CA ASP A 157 -16.10 -27.43 -11.04
C ASP A 157 -15.69 -27.73 -12.50
N SER A 158 -14.38 -27.73 -12.79
CA SER A 158 -13.75 -28.05 -14.09
C SER A 158 -13.26 -29.50 -14.15
#